data_AF-A0A2V6QW26-F1
#
_entry.id   AF-A0A2V6QW26-F1
#
_cell.length_a   1.000
_cell.length_b   1.000
_cell.length_c   1.000
_cell.angle_alpha   90.00
_cell.angle_beta   90.00
_cell.angle_gamma   90.00
#
_symmetry.space_group_name_H-M   'P 1'
#
loop_
_entity.id
_entity.type
_entity.pdbx_description
1 polymer ?
#
loop_
_entity_poly.entity_id
_entity_poly.type
_entity_poly.pdbx_seq_one_letter_code
_entity_poly.pdbx_strand_id
1 'polypeptide(L)'
;MRSGGAPVTSAAMWLLAVQGIIGAFDTLYYHEWRARLPARGAIAAPELKLHAARDFLYAVLFGTLPWVAWHGVWAVVLVAILVAEIAFTMADFVTEMSVRRSLGDVYAGERVTHAVMGIVYGAMIAVLLPALSTWSQQPTALRLAPAAIPAALRWTLVVMAVGVFVSGARDLYAAARLPHADWPWTVNRAM
;
A
#
# COMPACT_ATOMS: atom_id res chain seq x y z
N MET A 1 13.14 -32.79 -14.03
CA MET A 1 12.79 -31.42 -14.48
C MET A 1 12.63 -30.53 -13.25
N ARG A 2 13.58 -29.63 -12.98
CA ARG A 2 13.40 -28.59 -11.95
C ARG A 2 12.51 -27.51 -12.58
N SER A 3 11.27 -27.37 -12.11
CA SER A 3 10.38 -26.26 -12.49
C SER A 3 10.91 -24.96 -11.89
N GLY A 4 12.01 -24.46 -12.44
CA GLY A 4 12.77 -23.30 -11.95
C GLY A 4 12.21 -21.98 -12.47
N GLY A 5 10.99 -21.61 -12.06
CA GLY A 5 10.63 -20.20 -12.07
C GLY A 5 11.55 -19.50 -11.07
N ALA A 6 12.20 -18.40 -11.48
CA ALA A 6 13.08 -17.66 -10.57
C ALA A 6 12.28 -17.31 -9.29
N PRO A 7 12.81 -17.61 -8.09
CA PRO A 7 12.13 -17.28 -6.85
C PRO A 7 12.04 -15.75 -6.72
N VAL A 8 10.98 -15.26 -6.07
CA VAL A 8 10.93 -13.87 -5.61
C VAL A 8 12.18 -13.62 -4.77
N THR A 9 12.89 -12.54 -5.08
CA THR A 9 14.12 -12.18 -4.38
C THR A 9 13.82 -11.89 -2.91
N SER A 10 14.52 -12.56 -2.00
CA SER A 10 14.32 -12.38 -0.55
C SER A 10 14.44 -10.91 -0.14
N ALA A 11 15.27 -10.13 -0.83
CA ALA A 11 15.42 -8.70 -0.63
C ALA A 11 14.13 -7.89 -0.93
N ALA A 12 13.37 -8.24 -1.98
CA ALA A 12 12.11 -7.55 -2.27
C ALA A 12 11.10 -7.74 -1.13
N MET A 13 11.06 -8.90 -0.48
CA MET A 13 10.16 -9.17 0.64
C MET A 13 10.54 -8.40 1.91
N TRP A 14 11.84 -8.24 2.16
CA TRP A 14 12.32 -7.38 3.25
C TRP A 14 12.00 -5.90 2.99
N LEU A 15 12.23 -5.42 1.76
CA LEU A 15 11.87 -4.04 1.38
C LEU A 15 10.37 -3.82 1.48
N LEU A 16 9.56 -4.80 1.05
CA LEU A 16 8.10 -4.76 1.21
C LEU A 16 7.68 -4.71 2.68
N ALA A 17 8.31 -5.49 3.56
CA ALA A 17 8.02 -5.42 5.00
C ALA A 17 8.43 -4.08 5.62
N VAL A 18 9.58 -3.52 5.23
CA VAL A 18 10.00 -2.17 5.66
C VAL A 18 9.00 -1.13 5.17
N GLN A 19 8.56 -1.23 3.91
CA GLN A 19 7.50 -0.39 3.35
C GLN A 19 6.22 -0.47 4.19
N GLY A 20 5.80 -1.68 4.58
CA GLY A 20 4.63 -1.88 5.44
C GLY A 20 4.76 -1.26 6.83
N ILE A 21 5.96 -1.29 7.44
CA ILE A 21 6.22 -0.65 8.73
C ILE A 21 6.12 0.88 8.61
N ILE A 22 6.74 1.46 7.59
CA ILE A 22 6.74 2.91 7.38
C ILE A 22 5.33 3.39 7.02
N GLY A 23 4.63 2.66 6.15
CA GLY A 23 3.23 2.92 5.82
C GLY A 23 2.31 2.83 7.03
N ALA A 24 2.45 1.80 7.87
CA ALA A 24 1.68 1.71 9.11
C ALA A 24 1.96 2.88 10.06
N PHE A 25 3.22 3.34 10.15
CA PHE A 25 3.53 4.56 10.90
C PHE A 25 2.83 5.78 10.32
N ASP A 26 2.87 5.99 9.01
CA ASP A 26 2.19 7.09 8.33
C ASP A 26 0.68 7.08 8.61
N THR A 27 0.04 5.92 8.40
CA THR A 27 -1.40 5.71 8.62
C THR A 27 -1.80 5.93 10.10
N LEU A 28 -1.08 5.34 11.05
CA LEU A 28 -1.46 5.41 12.46
C LEU A 28 -1.12 6.77 13.08
N TYR A 29 0.04 7.32 12.74
CA TYR A 29 0.55 8.55 13.35
C TYR A 29 0.02 9.80 12.65
N TYR A 30 0.29 9.96 11.36
CA TYR A 30 -0.08 11.19 10.65
C TYR A 30 -1.55 11.21 10.26
N HIS A 31 -2.02 10.15 9.59
CA HIS A 31 -3.37 10.07 9.07
C HIS A 31 -4.45 9.97 10.18
N GLU A 32 -4.33 8.98 11.07
CA GLU A 32 -5.31 8.76 12.14
C GLU A 32 -5.12 9.74 13.30
N TRP A 33 -3.95 9.76 13.95
CA TRP A 33 -3.80 10.49 15.20
C TRP A 33 -3.67 12.02 15.03
N ARG A 34 -2.76 12.46 14.16
CA ARG A 34 -2.45 13.89 13.98
C ARG A 34 -3.51 14.61 13.15
N ALA A 35 -3.81 14.08 11.97
CA ALA A 35 -4.74 14.68 11.02
C ALA A 35 -6.20 14.39 11.36
N ARG A 36 -6.48 13.19 11.90
CA ARG A 36 -7.82 12.67 12.18
C ARG A 36 -8.68 12.66 10.92
N LEU A 37 -8.09 12.23 9.81
CA LEU A 37 -8.69 12.33 8.49
C LEU A 37 -10.08 11.73 8.38
N PRO A 38 -10.37 10.54 8.94
CA PRO A 38 -11.72 9.96 8.87
C PRO A 38 -12.81 10.86 9.43
N ALA A 39 -12.47 11.79 10.35
CA ALA A 39 -13.41 12.70 10.95
C ALA A 39 -13.52 14.07 10.24
N ARG A 40 -12.73 14.32 9.18
CA ARG A 40 -12.75 15.58 8.41
C ARG A 40 -13.85 15.66 7.35
N GLY A 41 -14.68 14.63 7.24
CA GLY A 41 -15.88 14.63 6.40
C GLY A 41 -15.58 14.85 4.92
N ALA A 42 -16.39 15.69 4.25
CA ALA A 42 -16.33 15.88 2.79
C ALA A 42 -14.99 16.44 2.29
N ILE A 43 -14.28 17.22 3.13
CA ILE A 43 -13.01 17.84 2.76
C ILE A 43 -11.94 16.77 2.50
N ALA A 44 -11.88 15.72 3.35
CA ALA A 44 -10.91 14.64 3.23
C ALA A 44 -11.33 13.49 2.32
N ALA A 45 -12.58 13.45 1.86
CA ALA A 45 -13.10 12.33 1.07
C ALA A 45 -12.31 12.01 -0.21
N PRO A 46 -11.76 12.98 -0.98
CA PRO A 46 -10.91 12.68 -2.13
C PRO A 46 -9.60 11.98 -1.74
N GLU A 47 -8.96 12.45 -0.67
CA GLU A 47 -7.71 11.89 -0.12
C GLU A 47 -7.94 10.47 0.41
N LEU A 48 -8.99 10.27 1.21
CA LEU A 48 -9.37 8.96 1.73
C LEU A 48 -9.67 7.92 0.62
N LYS A 49 -10.20 8.33 -0.53
CA LYS A 49 -10.40 7.41 -1.68
C LYS A 49 -9.07 6.95 -2.27
N LEU A 50 -8.08 7.83 -2.35
CA LEU A 50 -6.74 7.48 -2.83
C LEU A 50 -6.04 6.56 -1.84
N HIS A 51 -6.13 6.87 -0.54
CA HIS A 51 -5.60 6.00 0.52
C HIS A 51 -6.23 4.61 0.46
N ALA A 52 -7.57 4.52 0.42
CA ALA A 52 -8.26 3.25 0.28
C ALA A 52 -7.82 2.44 -0.95
N ALA A 53 -7.67 3.11 -2.10
CA ALA A 53 -7.21 2.46 -3.32
C ALA A 53 -5.77 1.91 -3.16
N ARG A 54 -4.84 2.73 -2.63
CA ARG A 54 -3.45 2.32 -2.36
C ARG A 54 -3.42 1.15 -1.37
N ASP A 55 -4.20 1.23 -0.30
CA ASP A 55 -4.30 0.20 0.73
C ASP A 55 -4.75 -1.15 0.16
N PHE A 56 -5.73 -1.17 -0.73
CA PHE A 56 -6.15 -2.41 -1.40
C PHE A 56 -5.10 -2.96 -2.36
N LEU A 57 -4.35 -2.11 -3.07
CA LEU A 57 -3.21 -2.57 -3.88
C LEU A 57 -2.14 -3.21 -2.99
N TYR A 58 -1.78 -2.56 -1.88
CA TYR A 58 -0.83 -3.11 -0.92
C TYR A 58 -1.33 -4.40 -0.28
N ALA A 59 -2.63 -4.54 0.03
CA ALA A 59 -3.20 -5.79 0.54
C ALA A 59 -2.94 -6.95 -0.45
N VAL A 60 -3.10 -6.71 -1.75
CA VAL A 60 -2.76 -7.70 -2.79
C VAL A 60 -1.26 -7.99 -2.80
N LEU A 61 -0.40 -6.96 -2.78
CA LEU A 61 1.06 -7.15 -2.79
C LEU A 61 1.55 -7.95 -1.58
N PHE A 62 1.18 -7.53 -0.37
CA PHE A 62 1.51 -8.21 0.89
C PHE A 62 0.95 -9.63 0.95
N GLY A 63 -0.29 -9.84 0.49
CA GLY A 63 -0.98 -11.11 0.58
C GLY A 63 -0.50 -12.15 -0.43
N THR A 64 0.04 -11.72 -1.59
CA THR A 64 0.31 -12.62 -2.71
C THR A 64 1.79 -12.79 -3.04
N LEU A 65 2.61 -11.73 -3.06
CA LEU A 65 4.03 -11.83 -3.41
C LEU A 65 4.83 -12.85 -2.58
N PRO A 66 4.60 -13.02 -1.25
CA PRO A 66 5.33 -14.02 -0.49
C PRO A 66 4.92 -15.48 -0.78
N TRP A 67 3.83 -15.71 -1.51
CA TRP A 67 3.22 -17.03 -1.69
C TRP A 67 3.10 -17.49 -3.14
N VAL A 68 2.86 -16.55 -4.06
CA VAL A 68 2.41 -16.84 -5.42
C VAL A 68 3.37 -16.26 -6.45
N ALA A 69 3.74 -17.08 -7.42
CA ALA A 69 4.38 -16.63 -8.65
C ALA A 69 3.31 -16.25 -9.70
N TRP A 70 3.38 -15.02 -10.19
CA TRP A 70 2.42 -14.43 -11.12
C TRP A 70 2.86 -14.68 -12.57
N HIS A 71 2.64 -15.88 -13.12
CA HIS A 71 3.15 -16.26 -14.44
C HIS A 71 2.30 -15.76 -15.62
N GLY A 72 2.95 -15.49 -16.75
CA GLY A 72 2.33 -15.09 -18.02
C GLY A 72 1.56 -13.78 -17.89
N VAL A 73 0.29 -13.76 -18.30
CA VAL A 73 -0.57 -12.55 -18.23
C VAL A 73 -0.69 -12.00 -16.80
N TRP A 74 -0.61 -12.86 -15.78
CA TRP A 74 -0.64 -12.42 -14.39
C TRP A 74 0.58 -11.54 -14.03
N ALA A 75 1.75 -11.77 -14.64
CA ALA A 75 2.90 -10.87 -14.45
C ALA A 75 2.58 -9.43 -14.91
N VAL A 76 1.84 -9.30 -16.02
CA VAL A 76 1.41 -8.01 -16.56
C VAL A 76 0.39 -7.34 -15.62
N VAL A 77 -0.55 -8.11 -15.06
CA VAL A 77 -1.48 -7.60 -14.05
C VAL A 77 -0.74 -7.10 -12.80
N LEU A 78 0.27 -7.84 -12.33
CA LEU A 78 1.09 -7.41 -11.21
C LEU A 78 1.86 -6.12 -11.54
N VAL A 79 2.43 -6.00 -12.74
CA VAL A 79 3.05 -4.74 -13.20
C VAL A 79 2.03 -3.60 -13.21
N ALA A 80 0.81 -3.84 -13.68
CA ALA A 80 -0.25 -2.84 -13.68
C ALA A 80 -0.62 -2.39 -12.25
N ILE A 81 -0.68 -3.31 -11.29
CA ILE A 81 -0.86 -3.00 -9.86
C ILE A 81 0.28 -2.11 -9.35
N LEU A 82 1.53 -2.46 -9.64
CA LEU A 82 2.70 -1.69 -9.21
C LEU A 82 2.70 -0.27 -9.80
N VAL A 83 2.34 -0.12 -11.07
CA VAL A 83 2.22 1.18 -11.75
C VAL A 83 1.02 1.98 -11.25
N ALA A 84 -0.11 1.33 -10.97
CA ALA A 84 -1.28 1.97 -10.40
C ALA A 84 -0.98 2.54 -9.01
N GLU A 85 -0.21 1.83 -8.19
CA GLU A 85 0.24 2.34 -6.88
C GLU A 85 1.06 3.62 -7.06
N ILE A 86 2.00 3.65 -8.01
CA ILE A 86 2.81 4.84 -8.31
C ILE A 86 1.91 6.01 -8.74
N ALA A 87 0.96 5.75 -9.63
CA ALA A 87 0.04 6.77 -10.14
C ALA A 87 -0.84 7.33 -9.02
N PHE A 88 -1.36 6.48 -8.13
CA PHE A 88 -2.15 6.91 -6.98
C PHE A 88 -1.31 7.67 -5.96
N THR A 89 -0.08 7.25 -5.69
CA THR A 89 0.86 7.98 -4.81
C THR A 89 1.17 9.38 -5.39
N MET A 90 1.36 9.50 -6.70
CA MET A 90 1.53 10.83 -7.32
C MET A 90 0.25 11.68 -7.24
N ALA A 91 -0.92 11.08 -7.48
CA ALA A 91 -2.20 11.76 -7.35
C ALA A 91 -2.46 12.21 -5.91
N ASP A 92 -1.98 11.45 -4.94
CA ASP A 92 -2.05 11.73 -3.51
C ASP A 92 -1.30 13.00 -3.17
N PHE A 93 -0.03 13.11 -3.57
CA PHE A 93 0.76 14.33 -3.36
C PHE A 93 0.07 15.59 -3.91
N VAL A 94 -0.58 15.49 -5.07
CA VAL A 94 -1.34 16.59 -5.66
C VAL A 94 -2.63 16.88 -4.87
N THR A 95 -3.34 15.83 -4.47
CA THR A 95 -4.61 15.94 -3.75
C THR A 95 -4.39 16.50 -2.35
N GLU A 96 -3.42 15.98 -1.60
CA GLU A 96 -3.04 16.45 -0.26
C GLU A 96 -2.71 17.94 -0.26
N MET A 97 -1.90 18.41 -1.23
CA MET A 97 -1.60 19.84 -1.35
C MET A 97 -2.87 20.70 -1.45
N SER A 98 -3.87 20.23 -2.19
CA SER A 98 -5.14 20.96 -2.35
C SER A 98 -6.06 20.85 -1.13
N VAL A 99 -6.21 19.64 -0.56
CA VAL A 99 -7.12 19.32 0.53
C VAL A 99 -6.60 19.88 1.86
N ARG A 100 -5.32 19.63 2.17
CA ARG A 100 -4.69 19.97 3.45
C ARG A 100 -4.36 21.45 3.58
N ARG A 101 -4.40 22.23 2.50
CA ARG A 101 -4.25 23.70 2.56
C ARG A 101 -5.24 24.34 3.54
N SER A 102 -6.44 23.79 3.64
CA SER A 102 -7.49 24.25 4.57
C SER A 102 -7.38 23.67 5.99
N LEU A 103 -6.51 22.67 6.20
CA LEU A 103 -6.39 21.88 7.43
C LEU A 103 -5.07 22.09 8.19
N GLY A 104 -4.23 23.03 7.73
CA GLY A 104 -2.92 23.32 8.34
C GLY A 104 -1.71 22.77 7.59
N ASP A 105 -1.90 22.33 6.34
CA ASP A 105 -0.91 21.69 5.45
C ASP A 105 -0.43 20.31 5.93
N VAL A 106 0.27 19.58 5.05
CA VAL A 106 0.92 18.30 5.34
C VAL A 106 2.08 18.52 6.33
N TYR A 107 2.25 17.63 7.31
CA TYR A 107 3.33 17.79 8.29
C TYR A 107 4.70 17.62 7.62
N ALA A 108 5.71 18.38 8.05
CA ALA A 108 7.05 18.27 7.48
C ALA A 108 7.63 16.83 7.59
N GLY A 109 7.37 16.15 8.71
CA GLY A 109 7.78 14.76 8.89
C GLY A 109 7.01 13.77 8.02
N GLU A 110 5.73 14.02 7.73
CA GLU A 110 4.90 13.21 6.82
C GLU A 110 5.47 13.25 5.40
N ARG A 111 5.86 14.44 4.92
CA ARG A 111 6.57 14.59 3.64
C ARG A 111 7.88 13.80 3.56
N VAL A 112 8.67 13.80 4.64
CA VAL A 112 9.91 13.00 4.71
C VAL A 112 9.58 11.51 4.71
N THR A 113 8.59 11.08 5.49
CA THR A 113 8.09 9.69 5.49
C THR A 113 7.69 9.25 4.09
N HIS A 114 6.92 10.06 3.36
CA HIS A 114 6.50 9.80 1.97
C HIS A 114 7.68 9.69 1.02
N ALA A 115 8.66 10.59 1.11
CA ALA A 115 9.87 10.52 0.29
C ALA A 115 10.66 9.23 0.53
N VAL A 116 10.80 8.82 1.80
CA VAL A 116 11.45 7.54 2.16
C VAL A 116 10.65 6.35 1.62
N MET A 117 9.32 6.35 1.76
CA MET A 117 8.46 5.31 1.19
C MET A 117 8.63 5.20 -0.33
N GLY A 118 8.69 6.32 -1.05
CA GLY A 118 8.93 6.31 -2.50
C GLY A 118 10.27 5.67 -2.88
N ILE A 119 11.34 5.95 -2.11
CA ILE A 119 12.66 5.35 -2.32
C ILE A 119 12.64 3.84 -2.04
N VAL A 120 12.08 3.42 -0.91
CA VAL A 120 12.01 2.00 -0.51
C VAL A 120 11.17 1.21 -1.53
N TYR A 121 10.05 1.76 -1.97
CA TYR A 121 9.19 1.14 -2.97
C TYR A 121 9.87 1.03 -4.34
N GLY A 122 10.56 2.09 -4.79
CA GLY A 122 11.36 2.04 -6.02
C GLY A 122 12.46 0.98 -5.97
N ALA A 123 13.16 0.86 -4.83
CA ALA A 123 14.15 -0.19 -4.61
C ALA A 123 13.53 -1.59 -4.62
N MET A 124 12.34 -1.76 -4.01
CA MET A 124 11.60 -3.02 -4.00
C MET A 124 11.26 -3.45 -5.44
N ILE A 125 10.72 -2.54 -6.25
CA ILE A 125 10.41 -2.79 -7.67
C ILE A 125 11.67 -3.18 -8.43
N ALA A 126 12.75 -2.40 -8.31
CA ALA A 126 14.00 -2.66 -9.03
C ALA A 126 14.54 -4.07 -8.77
N VAL A 127 14.45 -4.53 -7.52
CA VAL A 127 14.88 -5.87 -7.08
C VAL A 127 13.88 -6.97 -7.49
N LEU A 128 12.62 -6.61 -7.76
CA LEU A 128 11.57 -7.52 -8.24
C LEU A 128 11.57 -7.69 -9.77
N LEU A 129 12.13 -6.73 -10.53
CA LEU A 129 12.14 -6.74 -12.01
C LEU A 129 12.65 -8.05 -12.64
N PRO A 130 13.75 -8.69 -12.17
CA PRO A 130 14.21 -9.95 -12.74
C PRO A 130 13.19 -11.09 -12.60
N ALA A 131 12.47 -11.14 -11.47
CA ALA A 131 11.41 -12.12 -11.24
C ALA A 131 10.22 -11.86 -12.17
N LEU A 132 9.79 -10.60 -12.33
CA LEU A 132 8.72 -10.21 -13.25
C LEU A 132 9.06 -10.57 -14.70
N SER A 133 10.28 -10.29 -15.14
CA SER A 133 10.77 -10.68 -16.47
C SER A 133 10.70 -12.19 -16.66
N THR A 134 11.20 -12.96 -15.70
CA THR A 134 11.14 -14.43 -15.75
C THR A 134 9.71 -14.96 -15.78
N TRP A 135 8.83 -14.42 -14.92
CA TRP A 135 7.44 -14.84 -14.80
C TRP A 135 6.62 -14.50 -16.05
N SER A 136 6.89 -13.38 -16.70
CA SER A 136 6.20 -12.99 -17.94
C SER A 136 6.41 -13.98 -19.09
N GLN A 137 7.50 -14.74 -19.07
CA GLN A 137 7.85 -15.76 -20.08
C GLN A 137 7.29 -17.15 -19.75
N GLN A 138 6.63 -17.31 -18.61
CA GLN A 138 6.03 -18.59 -18.19
C GLN A 138 4.58 -18.72 -18.72
N PRO A 139 4.04 -19.94 -18.86
CA PRO A 139 2.62 -20.14 -19.15
C PRO A 139 1.72 -19.47 -18.10
N THR A 140 0.65 -18.81 -18.54
CA THR A 140 -0.27 -18.06 -17.67
C THR A 140 -0.83 -18.93 -16.54
N ALA A 141 -0.43 -18.63 -15.31
CA ALA A 141 -0.91 -19.30 -14.12
C ALA A 141 -0.58 -18.47 -12.86
N LEU A 142 -1.41 -18.57 -11.83
CA LEU A 142 -1.01 -18.22 -10.47
C LEU A 142 -0.53 -19.51 -9.81
N ARG A 143 0.78 -19.61 -9.55
CA ARG A 143 1.37 -20.81 -8.94
C ARG A 143 1.72 -20.55 -7.49
N LEU A 144 1.26 -21.43 -6.60
CA LEU A 144 1.74 -21.46 -5.22
C LEU A 144 3.24 -21.80 -5.24
N ALA A 145 4.07 -20.80 -5.00
CA ALA A 145 5.52 -20.86 -5.02
C ALA A 145 6.05 -19.90 -3.94
N PRO A 146 6.00 -20.31 -2.66
CA PRO A 146 6.35 -19.43 -1.56
C PRO A 146 7.79 -18.91 -1.70
N ALA A 147 7.98 -17.62 -1.45
CA ALA A 147 9.30 -16.99 -1.53
C ALA A 147 10.27 -17.62 -0.51
N ALA A 148 11.56 -17.70 -0.85
CA ALA A 148 12.61 -18.23 0.01
C ALA A 148 12.97 -17.23 1.13
N ILE A 149 12.08 -17.11 2.12
CA ILE A 149 12.18 -16.20 3.26
C ILE A 149 11.82 -16.90 4.57
N PRO A 150 12.25 -16.38 5.73
CA PRO A 150 11.83 -16.90 7.03
C PRO A 150 10.30 -16.92 7.17
N ALA A 151 9.76 -17.96 7.81
CA ALA A 151 8.31 -18.10 8.03
C ALA A 151 7.73 -16.91 8.81
N ALA A 152 8.49 -16.37 9.77
CA ALA A 152 8.11 -15.18 10.52
C ALA A 152 7.84 -13.99 9.59
N LEU A 153 8.77 -13.66 8.69
CA LEU A 153 8.60 -12.58 7.71
C LEU A 153 7.38 -12.83 6.82
N ARG A 154 7.20 -14.08 6.35
CA ARG A 154 6.07 -14.45 5.50
C ARG A 154 4.73 -14.17 6.19
N TRP A 155 4.59 -14.55 7.45
CA TRP A 155 3.37 -14.31 8.23
C TRP A 155 3.21 -12.85 8.64
N THR A 156 4.30 -12.12 8.90
CA THR A 156 4.27 -10.67 9.10
C THR A 156 3.66 -9.96 7.90
N LEU A 157 4.04 -10.34 6.67
CA LEU A 157 3.44 -9.79 5.45
C LEU A 157 1.93 -10.11 5.35
N VAL A 158 1.49 -11.29 5.78
CA VAL A 158 0.03 -11.60 5.85
C VAL A 158 -0.68 -10.70 6.86
N VAL A 159 -0.10 -10.47 8.03
CA VAL A 159 -0.67 -9.54 9.03
C VAL A 159 -0.73 -8.12 8.47
N MET A 160 0.32 -7.67 7.75
CA MET A 160 0.32 -6.39 7.05
C MET A 160 -0.77 -6.32 5.98
N ALA A 161 -0.99 -7.39 5.20
CA ALA A 161 -2.05 -7.46 4.20
C ALA A 161 -3.43 -7.27 4.82
N VAL A 162 -3.70 -7.93 5.96
CA VAL A 162 -4.96 -7.79 6.69
C VAL A 162 -5.09 -6.38 7.28
N GLY A 163 -4.03 -5.88 7.92
CA GLY A 163 -4.02 -4.55 8.54
C GLY A 163 -4.31 -3.44 7.53
N VAL A 164 -3.61 -3.45 6.39
CA VAL A 164 -3.80 -2.45 5.34
C VAL A 164 -5.16 -2.60 4.66
N PHE A 165 -5.68 -3.82 4.49
CA PHE A 165 -7.04 -4.03 3.98
C PHE A 165 -8.10 -3.42 4.91
N VAL A 166 -7.97 -3.62 6.22
CA VAL A 166 -8.88 -3.03 7.22
C VAL A 166 -8.77 -1.51 7.23
N SER A 167 -7.55 -0.96 7.11
CA SER A 167 -7.30 0.47 6.94
C SER A 167 -8.03 1.02 5.70
N GLY A 168 -7.82 0.42 4.53
CA GLY A 168 -8.46 0.89 3.29
C GLY A 168 -9.97 0.76 3.31
N ALA A 169 -10.52 -0.28 3.94
CA ALA A 169 -11.96 -0.42 4.15
C ALA A 169 -12.52 0.70 5.04
N ARG A 170 -11.78 1.09 6.08
CA ARG A 170 -12.14 2.22 6.95
C ARG A 170 -12.10 3.54 6.20
N ASP A 171 -11.07 3.78 5.39
CA ASP A 171 -10.97 5.00 4.60
C ASP A 171 -12.08 5.12 3.57
N LEU A 172 -12.43 4.01 2.90
CA LEU A 172 -13.57 3.97 2.00
C LEU A 172 -14.89 4.23 2.74
N TYR A 173 -15.05 3.66 3.94
CA TYR A 173 -16.23 3.87 4.79
C TYR A 173 -16.37 5.35 5.21
N ALA A 174 -15.26 6.00 5.56
CA ALA A 174 -15.21 7.42 5.89
C ALA A 174 -15.42 8.33 4.67
N ALA A 175 -14.82 8.00 3.53
CA ALA A 175 -15.02 8.73 2.27
C ALA A 175 -16.48 8.64 1.78
N ALA A 176 -17.16 7.52 2.04
CA ALA A 176 -18.59 7.35 1.77
C ALA A 176 -19.49 8.09 2.77
N ARG A 177 -18.91 8.67 3.84
CA ARG A 177 -19.61 9.43 4.89
C ARG A 177 -20.68 8.61 5.60
N LEU A 178 -20.37 7.33 5.85
CA LEU A 178 -21.26 6.44 6.57
C LEU A 178 -21.28 6.78 8.09
N PRO A 179 -22.34 6.42 8.82
CA PRO A 179 -22.46 6.74 10.23
C PRO A 179 -21.27 6.22 11.05
N HIS A 180 -20.82 7.00 12.04
CA HIS A 180 -19.71 6.65 12.94
C HIS A 180 -18.34 6.46 12.29
N ALA A 181 -18.17 6.87 11.03
CA ALA A 181 -16.87 6.77 10.35
C ALA A 181 -15.78 7.66 10.97
N ASP A 182 -16.18 8.65 11.77
CA ASP A 182 -15.30 9.55 12.50
C ASP A 182 -14.68 8.90 13.74
N TRP A 183 -15.27 7.84 14.29
CA TRP A 183 -14.77 7.15 15.49
C TRP A 183 -13.32 6.65 15.30
N PRO A 184 -12.42 6.78 16.30
CA PRO A 184 -12.63 7.29 17.66
C PRO A 184 -12.50 8.82 17.79
N TRP A 185 -12.40 9.53 16.68
CA TRP A 185 -12.12 10.95 16.65
C TRP A 185 -13.40 11.77 16.67
N THR A 186 -13.35 12.86 17.44
CA THR A 186 -14.34 13.93 17.36
C THR A 186 -13.60 15.20 16.99
N VAL A 187 -13.88 15.76 15.82
CA VAL A 187 -13.52 17.14 15.50
C VAL A 187 -14.74 18.01 15.73
N ASN A 188 -14.57 19.10 16.48
CA ASN A 188 -15.60 20.10 16.65
C ASN A 188 -16.00 20.58 15.25
N ARG A 189 -17.23 20.24 14.82
CA ARG A 189 -17.85 20.91 13.68
C ARG A 189 -18.11 22.33 14.14
N ALA A 190 -17.20 23.25 13.85
CA ALA A 190 -17.60 24.65 13.84
C ALA A 190 -18.77 24.75 12.84
N MET A 191 -19.90 25.23 13.34
CA MET A 191 -21.13 25.49 12.58
C MET A 191 -20.85 26.42 11.40
#